data_AF-A0A0F9VH90-F1
#
_entry.id   AF-A0A0F9VH90-F1
#
_cell.length_a   1.000
_cell.length_b   1.000
_cell.length_c   1.000
_cell.angle_alpha   90.00
_cell.angle_beta   90.00
_cell.angle_gamma   90.00
#
_symmetry.space_group_name_H-M   'P 1'
#
loop_
_entity.id
_entity.type
_entity.pdbx_description
1 polymer ?
#
loop_
_entity_poly.entity_id
_entity_poly.type
_entity_poly.pdbx_seq_one_letter_code
_entity_poly.pdbx_strand_id
1 'polypeptide(L)'
;MVTPELIVLSLNLTVALLAYFVAYPMLCGDNLVRIAANDLLATGTVLLVAGMLYAGRDHAFDLLVFSTNWFWFAFITYAAVETPLMIRYFNKRDLWSKF
;
A
#
# COMPACT_ATOMS: atom_id res chain seq x y z
N MET A 1 15.94 -18.79 0.36
CA MET A 1 14.56 -19.11 -0.08
C MET A 1 13.77 -17.82 0.01
N VAL A 2 13.17 -17.35 -1.09
CA VAL A 2 12.31 -16.15 -1.06
C VAL A 2 10.93 -16.62 -0.59
N THR A 3 10.44 -16.07 0.52
CA THR A 3 9.13 -16.47 1.06
C THR A 3 8.00 -15.64 0.45
N PRO A 4 6.77 -16.17 0.35
CA PRO A 4 5.62 -15.44 -0.19
C PRO A 4 5.37 -14.09 0.49
N GLU A 5 5.56 -14.03 1.81
CA GLU A 5 5.41 -12.83 2.63
C GLU A 5 6.38 -11.74 2.18
N LEU A 6 7.63 -12.11 1.90
CA LEU A 6 8.65 -11.18 1.44
C LEU A 6 8.32 -10.62 0.04
N ILE A 7 7.74 -11.43 -0.84
CA ILE A 7 7.31 -11.00 -2.18
C ILE A 7 6.22 -9.94 -2.06
N VAL A 8 5.17 -10.21 -1.27
CA VAL A 8 4.07 -9.26 -1.08
C VAL A 8 4.55 -8.00 -0.37
N LEU A 9 5.41 -8.12 0.63
CA LEU A 9 5.99 -6.97 1.34
C LEU A 9 6.83 -6.09 0.40
N SER A 10 7.66 -6.71 -0.44
CA SER A 10 8.49 -6.00 -1.43
C SER A 10 7.63 -5.28 -2.47
N LEU A 11 6.54 -5.93 -2.90
CA LEU A 11 5.57 -5.34 -3.81
C LEU A 11 4.89 -4.13 -3.18
N ASN A 12 4.42 -4.25 -1.94
CA ASN A 12 3.81 -3.16 -1.19
C ASN A 12 4.75 -1.98 -1.03
N LEU A 13 6.00 -2.25 -0.64
CA LEU A 13 7.02 -1.24 -0.49
C LEU A 13 7.30 -0.52 -1.82
N THR A 14 7.44 -1.26 -2.91
CA THR A 14 7.73 -0.70 -4.24
C THR A 14 6.58 0.18 -4.72
N VAL A 15 5.34 -0.30 -4.59
CA VAL A 15 4.15 0.48 -4.99
C VAL A 15 3.99 1.72 -4.12
N ALA A 16 4.12 1.61 -2.80
CA ALA A 16 4.01 2.75 -1.89
C ALA A 16 5.09 3.81 -2.16
N LEU A 17 6.34 3.39 -2.41
CA LEU A 17 7.42 4.30 -2.79
C LEU A 17 7.13 4.99 -4.11
N LEU A 18 6.69 4.27 -5.14
CA LEU A 18 6.34 4.88 -6.44
C LEU A 18 5.14 5.83 -6.31
N ALA A 19 4.13 5.46 -5.52
CA ALA A 19 2.98 6.31 -5.27
C ALA A 19 3.39 7.62 -4.61
N TYR A 20 4.14 7.56 -3.50
CA TYR A 20 4.50 8.76 -2.72
C TYR A 20 5.62 9.60 -3.34
N PHE A 21 6.63 8.99 -3.97
CA PHE A 21 7.76 9.73 -4.56
C PHE A 21 7.51 10.18 -5.99
N VAL A 22 6.66 9.50 -6.76
CA VAL A 22 6.43 9.83 -8.17
C VAL A 22 4.99 10.30 -8.39
N ALA A 23 4.01 9.46 -8.10
CA ALA A 23 2.63 9.74 -8.48
C ALA A 23 2.04 10.94 -7.71
N TYR A 24 2.30 11.06 -6.41
CA TYR A 24 1.77 12.14 -5.58
C TYR A 24 2.34 13.52 -5.95
N PRO A 25 3.68 13.72 -6.09
CA PRO A 25 4.21 15.00 -6.53
C PRO A 25 3.85 15.33 -7.98
N MET A 26 3.70 14.34 -8.86
CA MET A 26 3.40 14.55 -10.27
C MET A 26 1.91 14.81 -10.54
N LEU A 27 1.01 14.13 -9.82
CA LEU A 27 -0.43 14.15 -10.11
C LEU A 27 -1.25 14.91 -9.06
N CYS A 28 -0.88 14.89 -7.78
CA CYS A 28 -1.82 15.28 -6.72
C CYS A 28 -1.61 16.69 -6.20
N GLY A 29 -0.38 17.17 -6.11
CA GLY A 29 -0.10 18.49 -5.51
C GLY A 29 -0.76 18.61 -4.12
N ASP A 30 -1.67 19.58 -3.98
CA ASP A 30 -2.39 19.88 -2.73
C ASP A 30 -3.88 19.46 -2.74
N ASN A 31 -4.27 18.61 -3.71
CA ASN A 31 -5.64 18.13 -3.86
C ASN A 31 -5.84 16.76 -3.17
N LEU A 32 -6.47 16.78 -2.00
CA LEU A 32 -6.78 15.57 -1.19
C LEU A 32 -7.56 14.51 -1.98
N VAL A 33 -8.53 14.90 -2.81
CA VAL A 33 -9.33 13.96 -3.61
C VAL A 33 -8.47 13.17 -4.60
N ARG A 34 -7.47 13.82 -5.22
CA ARG A 34 -6.54 13.15 -6.13
C ARG A 34 -5.63 12.18 -5.38
N ILE A 35 -5.19 12.56 -4.18
CA ILE A 35 -4.38 11.70 -3.31
C ILE A 35 -5.16 10.43 -2.97
N ALA A 36 -6.39 10.57 -2.48
CA ALA A 36 -7.23 9.44 -2.11
C ALA A 36 -7.58 8.53 -3.31
N ALA A 37 -7.86 9.11 -4.48
CA ALA A 37 -8.12 8.33 -5.69
C ALA A 37 -6.88 7.53 -6.14
N ASN A 38 -5.70 8.16 -6.08
CA ASN A 38 -4.47 7.51 -6.49
C ASN A 38 -4.02 6.45 -5.47
N ASP A 39 -4.29 6.67 -4.18
CA ASP A 39 -4.08 5.66 -3.15
C ASP A 39 -4.98 4.43 -3.34
N LEU A 40 -6.27 4.65 -3.63
CA LEU A 40 -7.20 3.57 -3.92
C LEU A 40 -6.75 2.74 -5.14
N LEU A 41 -6.22 3.40 -6.18
CA LEU A 41 -5.65 2.74 -7.34
C LEU A 41 -4.39 1.94 -7.00
N ALA A 42 -3.50 2.50 -6.16
CA ALA A 42 -2.28 1.83 -5.73
C ALA A 42 -2.60 0.58 -4.89
N THR A 43 -3.47 0.72 -3.88
CA THR A 43 -3.97 -0.40 -3.07
C THR A 43 -4.67 -1.45 -3.94
N GLY A 44 -5.51 -1.03 -4.87
CA GLY A 44 -6.19 -1.93 -5.80
C GLY A 44 -5.22 -2.71 -6.69
N THR A 45 -4.17 -2.06 -7.19
CA THR A 45 -3.12 -2.69 -8.00
C THR A 45 -2.38 -3.75 -7.21
N VAL A 46 -2.00 -3.44 -5.97
CA VAL A 46 -1.34 -4.36 -5.04
C VAL A 46 -2.20 -5.60 -4.80
N LEU A 47 -3.48 -5.40 -4.47
CA LEU A 47 -4.42 -6.48 -4.20
C LEU A 47 -4.69 -7.34 -5.43
N LEU A 48 -4.78 -6.74 -6.61
CA LEU A 48 -4.94 -7.49 -7.86
C LEU A 48 -3.72 -8.36 -8.15
N VAL A 49 -2.51 -7.85 -8.01
CA VAL A 49 -1.29 -8.64 -8.24
C VAL A 49 -1.13 -9.74 -7.19
N ALA A 50 -1.37 -9.43 -5.91
CA ALA A 50 -1.36 -10.43 -4.84
C ALA A 50 -2.43 -11.53 -5.09
N GLY A 51 -3.61 -11.14 -5.55
CA GLY A 51 -4.67 -12.05 -5.95
C GLY A 51 -4.26 -12.93 -7.13
N MET A 52 -3.67 -12.37 -8.18
CA MET A 52 -3.20 -13.17 -9.32
C MET A 52 -2.10 -14.18 -8.93
N LEU A 53 -1.26 -13.86 -7.94
CA LEU A 53 -0.16 -14.73 -7.49
C LEU A 53 -0.60 -15.83 -6.52
N TYR A 54 -1.59 -15.54 -5.66
CA TYR A 54 -1.92 -16.38 -4.51
C TYR A 54 -3.40 -16.78 -4.43
N ALA A 55 -4.29 -16.25 -5.28
CA ALA A 55 -5.67 -16.73 -5.34
C ALA A 55 -5.69 -18.19 -5.81
N GLY A 56 -6.36 -19.04 -5.02
CA GLY A 56 -6.42 -20.48 -5.26
C GLY A 56 -5.24 -21.28 -4.68
N ARG A 57 -4.31 -20.63 -3.96
CA ARG A 57 -3.31 -21.33 -3.14
C ARG A 57 -3.73 -21.25 -1.68
N ASP A 58 -3.83 -22.40 -1.01
CA ASP A 58 -4.06 -22.51 0.44
C ASP A 58 -2.79 -22.16 1.24
N HIS A 59 -2.19 -21.01 0.93
CA HIS A 59 -1.07 -20.48 1.69
C HIS A 59 -1.60 -19.57 2.78
N ALA A 60 -1.43 -20.00 4.03
CA ALA A 60 -1.58 -19.12 5.18
C ALA A 60 -0.40 -18.15 5.22
N PHE A 61 -0.68 -16.86 5.24
CA PHE A 61 0.31 -15.81 5.41
C PHE A 61 0.39 -15.44 6.88
N ASP A 62 1.57 -15.52 7.49
CA ASP A 62 1.71 -15.12 8.88
C ASP A 62 1.93 -13.61 8.99
N LEU A 63 0.91 -12.90 9.50
CA LEU A 63 1.09 -11.56 10.02
C LEU A 63 1.70 -11.73 11.41
N LEU A 64 2.69 -10.92 11.81
CA LEU A 64 3.45 -10.99 13.08
C LEU A 64 2.66 -11.34 14.37
N VAL A 65 1.33 -11.21 14.37
CA VAL A 65 0.41 -11.46 15.47
C VAL A 65 -0.61 -12.59 15.18
N PHE A 66 -0.92 -12.89 13.91
CA PHE A 66 -1.90 -13.91 13.52
C PHE A 66 -1.73 -14.34 12.04
N SER A 67 -2.03 -15.60 11.72
CA SER A 67 -2.07 -16.06 10.34
C SER A 67 -3.35 -15.59 9.63
N THR A 68 -3.23 -15.13 8.39
CA THR A 68 -4.33 -14.59 7.58
C THR A 68 -4.19 -14.96 6.10
N ASN A 69 -5.17 -14.56 5.30
CA ASN A 69 -5.17 -14.75 3.85
C ASN A 69 -4.30 -13.71 3.14
N TRP A 70 -3.87 -14.03 1.91
CA TRP A 70 -3.09 -13.11 1.05
C TRP A 70 -3.72 -11.71 0.94
N PHE A 71 -5.06 -11.62 0.93
CA PHE A 71 -5.79 -10.35 0.84
C PHE A 71 -5.53 -9.46 2.05
N TRP A 72 -5.77 -9.99 3.25
CA TRP A 72 -5.57 -9.25 4.50
C TRP A 72 -4.09 -8.98 4.75
N PHE A 73 -3.22 -9.93 4.41
CA PHE A 73 -1.78 -9.74 4.50
C PHE A 73 -1.33 -8.55 3.63
N ALA A 74 -1.70 -8.55 2.35
CA ALA A 74 -1.35 -7.46 1.43
C ALA A 74 -1.96 -6.12 1.88
N PHE A 75 -3.24 -6.11 2.27
CA PHE A 75 -3.94 -4.89 2.69
C PHE A 75 -3.32 -4.27 3.95
N ILE A 76 -3.14 -5.06 5.02
CA ILE A 76 -2.64 -4.56 6.30
C ILE A 76 -1.18 -4.11 6.17
N THR A 77 -0.34 -4.90 5.49
CA THR A 77 1.07 -4.53 5.31
C THR A 77 1.24 -3.32 4.40
N TYR A 78 0.40 -3.17 3.36
CA TYR A 78 0.39 -1.96 2.54
C TYR A 78 0.00 -0.74 3.37
N ALA A 79 -1.12 -0.80 4.09
CA ALA A 79 -1.57 0.29 4.96
C ALA A 79 -0.51 0.65 6.02
N ALA A 80 0.19 -0.33 6.60
CA ALA A 80 1.27 -0.09 7.57
C ALA A 80 2.47 0.64 6.96
N VAL A 81 2.82 0.38 5.70
CA VAL A 81 3.89 1.07 4.97
C VAL A 81 3.44 2.45 4.51
N GLU A 82 2.18 2.56 4.09
CA GLU A 82 1.63 3.76 3.50
C GLU A 82 1.33 4.84 4.56
N THR A 83 0.76 4.46 5.71
CA THR A 83 0.43 5.37 6.83
C THR A 83 1.56 6.34 7.22
N PRO A 84 2.81 5.89 7.47
CA PRO A 84 3.89 6.81 7.80
C PRO A 84 4.29 7.73 6.65
N LEU A 85 4.17 7.27 5.39
CA LEU A 85 4.40 8.10 4.21
C LEU A 85 3.31 9.17 4.06
N MET A 86 2.05 8.79 4.31
CA MET A 86 0.89 9.69 4.35
C MET A 86 1.09 10.80 5.36
N ILE A 87 1.39 10.43 6.61
CA ILE A 87 1.61 11.40 7.70
C ILE A 87 2.74 12.36 7.35
N ARG A 88 3.86 11.85 6.80
CA ARG A 88 4.98 12.69 6.36
C ARG A 88 4.56 13.65 5.26
N TYR A 89 3.79 13.21 4.27
CA TYR A 89 3.33 14.04 3.15
C TYR A 89 2.34 15.13 3.60
N PHE A 90 1.37 14.76 4.44
CA PHE A 90 0.38 15.69 5.00
C PHE A 90 1.02 16.76 5.86
N ASN A 91 1.97 16.38 6.73
CA ASN A 91 2.72 17.34 7.53
C ASN A 91 3.59 18.28 6.67
N LYS A 92 4.18 17.78 5.58
CA LYS A 92 5.06 18.60 4.73
C LYS A 92 4.28 19.65 3.92
N ARG A 93 2.99 19.44 3.67
CA ARG A 93 2.13 20.29 2.83
C ARG A 93 0.98 20.96 3.59
N ASP A 94 0.96 20.82 4.93
CA ASP A 94 -0.10 21.36 5.80
C ASP A 94 -1.52 21.02 5.33
N LEU A 95 -1.70 19.80 4.82
CA LEU A 95 -2.98 19.36 4.26
C LEU A 95 -4.03 19.06 5.34
N TRP A 96 -3.61 19.05 6.62
CA TRP A 96 -4.50 18.94 7.79
C TRP A 96 -5.50 20.10 7.87
N SER A 97 -5.15 21.27 7.37
CA SER A 97 -6.03 22.46 7.34
C SER A 97 -7.25 22.32 6.43
N LYS A 98 -7.28 21.31 5.55
CA LYS A 98 -8.35 21.06 4.57
C LYS A 98 -9.31 19.93 4.98
N PHE A 99 -9.10 19.31 6.14
CA PHE A 99 -10.01 18.33 6.75
C PHE A 99 -10.98 19.02 7.71
#